data_AF-A0AAD2U6K2-F1
#
_entry.id   AF-A0AAD2U6K2-F1
#
_cell.length_a   1.000
_cell.length_b   1.000
_cell.length_c   1.000
_cell.angle_alpha   90.00
_cell.angle_beta   90.00
_cell.angle_gamma   90.00
#
_symmetry.space_group_name_H-M   'P 1'
#
loop_
_entity.id
_entity.type
_entity.pdbx_description
1 polymer ?
#
loop_
_entity_poly.entity_id
_entity_poly.type
_entity_poly.pdbx_seq_one_letter_code
_entity_poly.pdbx_strand_id
1 'polypeptide(L)'
;MSLKEKLGELEDSLVTVEYCAPNNYNGWLFEYFPTQEAIHEEQMKDLRVLWSEIRPKIKKDLVKADYVGVKLQEMMDAFDKGDKDEGKKIAGELADLYDITKLK
;
A
#
# COMPACT_ATOMS: atom_id res chain seq x y z
N MET A 1 -4.51 -9.07 15.17
CA MET A 1 -5.17 -7.84 14.70
C MET A 1 -6.51 -8.15 14.03
N SER A 2 -7.51 -7.37 14.44
CA SER A 2 -8.85 -7.26 13.84
C SER A 2 -8.78 -6.72 12.41
N LEU A 3 -9.89 -6.86 11.66
CA LEU A 3 -10.00 -6.28 10.31
C LEU A 3 -9.80 -4.76 10.34
N LYS A 4 -10.37 -4.08 11.34
CA LYS A 4 -10.25 -2.62 11.49
C LYS A 4 -8.79 -2.18 11.65
N GLU A 5 -8.01 -2.86 12.50
CA GLU A 5 -6.59 -2.53 12.71
C GLU A 5 -5.78 -2.72 11.43
N LYS A 6 -5.99 -3.82 10.70
CA LYS A 6 -5.29 -4.07 9.44
C LYS A 6 -5.66 -3.08 8.34
N LEU A 7 -6.91 -2.62 8.29
CA LEU A 7 -7.32 -1.59 7.34
C LEU A 7 -6.65 -0.23 7.65
N GLY A 8 -6.45 0.09 8.93
CA GLY A 8 -5.68 1.28 9.33
C GLY A 8 -4.19 1.15 8.99
N GLU A 9 -3.60 -0.02 9.24
CA GLU A 9 -2.20 -0.30 8.84
C GLU A 9 -1.99 -0.18 7.33
N LEU A 10 -3.00 -0.60 6.54
CA LEU A 10 -2.98 -0.47 5.08
C LEU A 10 -3.04 1.00 4.66
N GLU A 11 -3.90 1.79 5.29
CA GLU A 11 -4.01 3.25 5.06
C GLU A 11 -2.68 3.96 5.38
N ASP A 12 -2.11 3.72 6.56
CA ASP A 12 -0.83 4.31 6.97
C ASP A 12 0.32 3.93 6.02
N SER A 13 0.32 2.68 5.55
CA SER A 13 1.30 2.19 4.57
C SER A 13 1.13 2.87 3.21
N LEU A 14 -0.10 3.10 2.75
CA LEU A 14 -0.39 3.78 1.49
C LEU A 14 -0.01 5.26 1.54
N VAL A 15 -0.30 5.94 2.64
CA VAL A 15 0.17 7.31 2.90
C VAL A 15 1.70 7.36 2.86
N THR A 16 2.38 6.41 3.51
CA THR A 16 3.84 6.33 3.46
C THR A 16 4.34 6.18 2.00
N VAL A 17 3.70 5.35 1.19
CA VAL A 17 4.06 5.18 -0.22
C VAL A 17 3.85 6.48 -1.00
N GLU A 18 2.71 7.14 -0.84
CA GLU A 18 2.40 8.41 -1.51
C GLU A 18 3.50 9.46 -1.28
N TYR A 19 3.96 9.64 -0.04
CA TYR A 19 4.93 10.70 0.28
C TYR A 19 6.39 10.28 0.10
N CYS A 20 6.73 9.03 0.42
CA CYS A 20 8.13 8.59 0.52
C CYS A 20 8.60 7.74 -0.67
N ALA A 21 7.73 6.98 -1.34
CA ALA A 21 8.19 6.02 -2.33
C ALA A 21 8.75 6.68 -3.60
N PRO A 22 9.61 5.97 -4.36
CA PRO A 22 10.38 4.81 -3.93
C PRO A 22 11.74 5.21 -3.28
N ASN A 23 12.05 6.50 -3.19
CA ASN A 23 13.43 6.96 -2.94
C ASN A 23 13.58 8.05 -1.89
N ASN A 24 12.54 8.31 -1.09
CA ASN A 24 12.52 9.32 -0.04
C ASN A 24 12.02 8.75 1.31
N TYR A 25 12.33 7.49 1.59
CA TYR A 25 12.11 6.85 2.89
C TYR A 25 13.07 7.40 3.94
N ASN A 26 12.64 7.35 5.20
CA ASN A 26 13.39 7.88 6.34
C ASN A 26 14.78 7.25 6.46
N GLY A 27 15.79 8.08 6.73
CA GLY A 27 17.18 7.65 6.79
C GLY A 27 17.51 6.64 7.89
N TRP A 28 16.74 6.58 8.98
CA TRP A 28 16.95 5.57 10.03
C TRP A 28 16.69 4.14 9.52
N LEU A 29 15.90 3.95 8.44
CA LEU A 29 15.68 2.65 7.83
C LEU A 29 16.95 2.07 7.20
N PHE A 30 17.99 2.88 6.96
CA PHE A 30 19.27 2.40 6.47
C PHE A 30 20.02 1.52 7.48
N GLU A 31 19.60 1.52 8.75
CA GLU A 31 20.10 0.56 9.75
C GLU A 31 19.67 -0.88 9.44
N TYR A 32 18.57 -1.05 8.71
CA TYR A 32 17.95 -2.35 8.40
C TYR A 32 18.04 -2.72 6.92
N PHE A 33 18.08 -1.71 6.03
CA PHE A 33 18.08 -1.88 4.59
C PHE A 33 19.26 -1.13 3.95
N PRO A 34 19.98 -1.75 3.01
CA PRO A 34 21.19 -1.15 2.45
C PRO A 34 20.90 0.04 1.50
N THR A 35 19.70 0.11 0.92
CA THR A 35 19.33 1.12 -0.09
C THR A 35 17.86 1.52 0.03
N GLN A 36 17.50 2.66 -0.57
CA GLN A 36 16.10 3.08 -0.71
C GLN A 36 15.27 2.09 -1.53
N GLU A 37 15.88 1.49 -2.54
CA GLU A 37 15.27 0.44 -3.36
C GLU A 37 14.92 -0.78 -2.51
N ALA A 38 15.81 -1.24 -1.63
CA ALA A 38 15.53 -2.35 -0.72
C ALA A 38 14.39 -2.03 0.27
N ILE A 39 14.30 -0.78 0.76
CA ILE A 39 13.18 -0.33 1.58
C ILE A 39 11.88 -0.36 0.76
N HIS A 40 11.93 0.12 -0.48
CA HIS A 40 10.78 0.14 -1.37
C HIS A 40 10.26 -1.27 -1.68
N GLU A 41 11.16 -2.19 -2.03
CA GLU A 41 10.83 -3.59 -2.31
C GLU A 41 10.15 -4.25 -1.12
N GLU A 42 10.68 -4.05 0.09
CA GLU A 42 10.08 -4.60 1.31
C GLU A 42 8.71 -3.96 1.59
N GLN A 43 8.57 -2.63 1.42
CA GLN A 43 7.28 -1.94 1.57
C GLN A 43 6.23 -2.49 0.59
N MET A 44 6.59 -2.77 -0.66
CA MET A 44 5.69 -3.36 -1.65
C MET A 44 5.32 -4.80 -1.29
N LYS A 45 6.28 -5.58 -0.79
CA LYS A 45 6.04 -6.95 -0.30
C LYS A 45 5.10 -6.96 0.90
N ASP A 46 5.30 -6.09 1.88
CA ASP A 46 4.47 -5.98 3.06
C ASP A 46 3.04 -5.56 2.70
N LEU A 47 2.87 -4.61 1.78
CA LEU A 47 1.55 -4.24 1.25
C LEU A 47 0.83 -5.41 0.58
N ARG A 48 1.53 -6.23 -0.22
CA ARG A 48 0.94 -7.45 -0.83
C ARG A 48 0.49 -8.44 0.25
N VAL A 49 1.33 -8.68 1.26
CA VAL A 49 1.00 -9.58 2.37
C VAL A 49 -0.20 -9.04 3.14
N LEU A 50 -0.18 -7.78 3.56
CA LEU A 50 -1.24 -7.15 4.32
C LEU A 50 -2.58 -7.22 3.60
N TRP A 51 -2.60 -6.91 2.30
CA TRP A 51 -3.82 -7.04 1.51
C TRP A 51 -4.33 -8.48 1.40
N SER A 52 -3.44 -9.47 1.24
CA SER A 52 -3.82 -10.89 1.20
C SER A 52 -4.48 -11.37 2.49
N GLU A 53 -4.14 -10.74 3.62
CA GLU A 53 -4.75 -11.03 4.93
C GLU A 53 -6.05 -10.27 5.17
N ILE A 54 -6.22 -9.09 4.57
CA ILE A 54 -7.41 -8.24 4.66
C ILE A 54 -8.53 -8.78 3.76
N ARG A 55 -8.22 -9.03 2.47
CA ARG A 55 -9.21 -9.39 1.45
C ARG A 55 -10.18 -10.51 1.86
N PRO A 56 -9.75 -11.67 2.40
CA PRO A 56 -10.67 -12.75 2.76
C PRO A 56 -11.54 -12.45 3.98
N LYS A 57 -11.21 -11.42 4.77
CA LYS A 57 -11.99 -11.00 5.94
C LYS A 57 -13.12 -10.04 5.57
N ILE A 58 -13.03 -9.37 4.42
CA ILE A 58 -14.10 -8.48 3.92
C ILE A 58 -15.26 -9.33 3.39
N LYS A 59 -16.43 -9.19 4.01
CA LYS A 59 -17.66 -9.93 3.62
C LYS A 59 -18.78 -9.05 3.06
N LYS A 60 -18.70 -7.74 3.27
CA LYS A 60 -19.81 -6.82 3.01
C LYS A 60 -19.78 -6.23 1.60
N ASP A 61 -18.65 -5.68 1.19
CA ASP A 61 -18.49 -4.99 -0.08
C ASP A 61 -17.35 -5.62 -0.89
N LEU A 62 -17.67 -6.76 -1.50
CA LEU A 62 -16.69 -7.54 -2.27
C LEU A 62 -16.27 -6.82 -3.55
N VAL A 63 -17.17 -6.05 -4.17
CA VAL A 63 -16.89 -5.28 -5.40
C VAL A 63 -15.85 -4.21 -5.11
N LYS A 64 -16.04 -3.44 -4.03
CA LYS A 64 -15.05 -2.44 -3.62
C LYS A 64 -13.73 -3.09 -3.20
N ALA A 65 -13.78 -4.24 -2.53
CA ALA A 65 -12.57 -4.98 -2.19
C ALA A 65 -11.80 -5.42 -3.45
N ASP A 66 -12.46 -6.01 -4.44
CA ASP A 66 -11.81 -6.41 -5.69
C ASP A 66 -11.21 -5.21 -6.41
N TYR A 67 -11.92 -4.08 -6.44
CA TYR A 67 -11.41 -2.83 -6.99
C TYR A 67 -10.13 -2.34 -6.29
N VAL A 68 -10.09 -2.34 -4.95
CA VAL A 68 -8.88 -1.98 -4.17
C VAL A 68 -7.73 -2.92 -4.53
N GLY A 69 -8.00 -4.23 -4.66
CA GLY A 69 -6.99 -5.20 -5.07
C GLY A 69 -6.41 -4.91 -6.46
N VAL A 70 -7.25 -4.55 -7.43
CA VAL A 70 -6.81 -4.15 -8.78
C VAL A 70 -5.94 -2.89 -8.70
N LYS A 71 -6.38 -1.87 -7.95
CA LYS A 71 -5.61 -0.61 -7.81
C LYS A 71 -4.27 -0.80 -7.11
N LEU A 72 -4.20 -1.66 -6.09
CA LEU A 72 -2.93 -2.03 -5.46
C LEU A 72 -1.97 -2.67 -6.47
N GLN A 73 -2.47 -3.53 -7.35
CA GLN A 73 -1.65 -4.11 -8.41
C GLN A 73 -1.21 -3.06 -9.43
N GLU A 74 -2.12 -2.17 -9.89
CA GLU A 74 -1.77 -1.08 -10.80
C GLU A 74 -0.69 -0.15 -10.23
N MET A 75 -0.78 0.15 -8.93
CA MET A 75 0.23 0.93 -8.20
C MET A 75 1.60 0.25 -8.25
N MET A 76 1.66 -1.05 -7.93
CA MET A 76 2.91 -1.82 -7.95
C MET A 76 3.48 -1.92 -9.36
N ASP A 77 2.64 -2.18 -10.36
CA ASP A 77 3.04 -2.24 -11.76
C ASP A 77 3.61 -0.90 -12.26
N ALA A 78 3.10 0.23 -11.77
CA ALA A 78 3.64 1.55 -12.08
C ALA A 78 5.07 1.70 -11.54
N PHE A 79 5.31 1.32 -10.29
CA PHE A 79 6.66 1.32 -9.70
C PHE A 79 7.60 0.36 -10.42
N ASP A 80 7.15 -0.85 -10.77
CA ASP A 80 7.96 -1.84 -11.51
C ASP A 80 8.36 -1.33 -12.91
N LYS A 81 7.56 -0.45 -13.52
CA LYS A 81 7.87 0.22 -14.79
C LYS A 81 8.73 1.50 -14.62
N GLY A 82 9.01 1.90 -13.39
CA GLY A 82 9.73 3.12 -13.05
C GLY A 82 8.87 4.39 -13.07
N ASP A 83 7.54 4.28 -13.21
CA ASP A 83 6.60 5.40 -13.16
C ASP A 83 6.23 5.72 -11.69
N LYS A 84 7.11 6.50 -11.06
CA LYS A 84 7.03 6.83 -9.63
C LYS A 84 5.84 7.74 -9.32
N ASP A 85 5.53 8.67 -10.22
CA ASP A 85 4.48 9.66 -9.98
C ASP A 85 3.10 8.99 -10.05
N GLU A 86 2.89 8.09 -11.01
CA GLU A 86 1.63 7.34 -11.09
C GLU A 86 1.49 6.37 -9.90
N GLY A 87 2.56 5.69 -9.50
CA GLY A 87 2.55 4.83 -8.31
C GLY A 87 2.15 5.60 -7.04
N LYS A 88 2.73 6.79 -6.82
CA LYS A 88 2.41 7.64 -5.66
C LYS A 88 0.98 8.19 -5.73
N LYS A 89 0.52 8.58 -6.93
CA LYS A 89 -0.85 9.03 -7.15
C LYS A 89 -1.87 7.95 -6.80
N ILE A 90 -1.68 6.71 -7.28
CA ILE A 90 -2.60 5.61 -6.96
C ILE A 90 -2.58 5.30 -5.46
N ALA A 91 -1.43 5.39 -4.80
CA ALA A 91 -1.34 5.20 -3.35
C ALA A 91 -2.17 6.24 -2.57
N GLY A 92 -2.05 7.52 -2.92
CA GLY A 92 -2.85 8.60 -2.34
C GLY A 92 -4.34 8.43 -2.62
N GLU A 93 -4.72 8.09 -3.86
CA GLU A 93 -6.12 7.77 -4.19
C GLU A 93 -6.66 6.61 -3.34
N LEU A 94 -5.87 5.56 -3.13
CA LEU A 94 -6.21 4.43 -2.27
C LEU A 94 -6.43 4.87 -0.81
N ALA A 95 -5.51 5.64 -0.24
CA ALA A 95 -5.60 6.13 1.14
C ALA A 95 -6.81 7.07 1.35
N ASP A 96 -6.94 8.10 0.53
CA ASP A 96 -7.94 9.17 0.72
C ASP A 96 -9.32 8.83 0.15
N LEU A 97 -9.36 8.35 -1.09
CA LEU A 97 -10.58 8.40 -1.91
C LEU A 97 -11.49 7.19 -1.70
N TYR A 98 -10.91 6.05 -1.31
CA TYR A 98 -11.68 4.82 -1.11
C TYR A 98 -12.09 4.61 0.33
N ASP A 99 -11.69 5.47 1.28
CA ASP A 99 -12.00 5.34 2.70
C ASP A 99 -11.97 3.87 3.12
N ILE A 100 -10.78 3.27 2.96
CA ILE A 100 -10.54 1.84 3.10
C ILE A 100 -11.03 1.36 4.48
N THR A 101 -11.03 2.24 5.48
CA THR A 101 -11.59 2.00 6.82
C THR A 101 -13.10 1.73 6.86
N LYS A 102 -13.85 2.10 5.81
CA LYS A 102 -15.28 1.74 5.64
C LYS A 102 -15.51 0.30 5.19
N LEU A 103 -14.46 -0.45 4.84
CA LEU A 103 -14.53 -1.89 4.53
C LEU A 103 -14.58 -2.79 5.78
N LYS A 104 -14.62 -2.18 6.98
CA LYS A 104 -14.78 -2.86 8.28
C LYS A 104 -16.11 -3.60 8.44
#